data_AF-A0A7C3FXI5-F1
#
_entry.id   AF-A0A7C3FXI5-F1
#
_cell.length_a   1.000
_cell.length_b   1.000
_cell.length_c   1.000
_cell.angle_alpha   90.00
_cell.angle_beta   90.00
_cell.angle_gamma   90.00
#
_symmetry.space_group_name_H-M   'P 1'
#
loop_
_entity.id
_entity.type
_entity.pdbx_description
1 polymer ?
#
loop_
_entity_poly.entity_id
_entity_poly.type
_entity_poly.pdbx_seq_one_letter_code
_entity_poly.pdbx_strand_id
1 'polypeptide(L)'
;VTNLTHLVEKREGPAIKCISNCVAPCNRGEEAKVVGFCIADRLSDAYEGNTETGLFFSGTNGYRLDKIISVQELMQKLTEGE
;
A
#
# COMPACT_ATOMS: atom_id res chain seq x y z
N VAL A 1 -2.78 -11.30 0.99
CA VAL A 1 -1.48 -10.89 0.42
C VAL A 1 -1.64 -10.95 -1.09
N THR A 2 -1.20 -9.91 -1.83
CA THR A 2 -1.38 -9.83 -3.29
C THR A 2 -0.30 -10.64 -4.02
N ASN A 3 -0.50 -10.90 -5.32
CA ASN A 3 0.45 -11.65 -6.14
C ASN A 3 1.81 -10.96 -6.26
N LEU A 4 1.84 -9.62 -6.12
CA LEU A 4 3.08 -8.83 -6.05
C LEU A 4 4.12 -9.44 -5.11
N THR A 5 3.73 -9.86 -3.91
CA THR A 5 4.69 -10.31 -2.89
C THR A 5 5.44 -11.56 -3.35
N HIS A 6 4.74 -12.48 -4.02
CA HIS A 6 5.33 -13.67 -4.62
C HIS A 6 6.27 -13.34 -5.79
N LEU A 7 5.91 -12.37 -6.62
CA LEU A 7 6.76 -11.91 -7.73
C LEU A 7 8.05 -11.24 -7.21
N VAL A 8 7.94 -10.45 -6.14
CA VAL A 8 9.08 -9.79 -5.49
C VAL A 8 10.05 -10.83 -4.91
N GLU A 9 9.53 -11.84 -4.21
CA GLU A 9 10.33 -12.96 -3.68
C GLU A 9 11.13 -13.68 -4.78
N LYS A 10 10.52 -13.84 -5.97
CA LYS A 10 11.15 -14.47 -7.13
C LYS A 10 12.00 -13.53 -7.99
N ARG A 11 12.00 -12.22 -7.68
CA ARG A 11 12.58 -11.15 -8.53
C ARG A 11 11.99 -11.08 -9.94
N GLU A 12 10.71 -11.41 -10.07
CA GLU A 12 9.91 -11.38 -11.30
C GLU A 12 8.86 -10.24 -11.26
N GLY A 13 9.03 -9.28 -10.33
CA GLY A 13 8.15 -8.13 -10.18
C GLY A 13 8.19 -7.16 -11.38
N PRO A 14 7.21 -6.25 -11.48
CA PRO A 14 7.18 -5.24 -12.54
C PRO A 14 8.45 -4.38 -12.56
N ALA A 15 8.85 -3.92 -13.75
CA ALA A 15 10.00 -3.05 -13.91
C ALA A 15 9.86 -1.76 -13.07
N ILE A 16 10.93 -1.40 -12.36
CA ILE A 16 10.92 -0.29 -11.40
C ILE A 16 11.43 0.97 -12.08
N LYS A 17 10.59 2.00 -12.16
CA LYS A 17 10.96 3.33 -12.68
C LYS A 17 10.62 4.39 -11.64
N CYS A 18 11.63 4.95 -10.98
CA CYS A 18 11.41 6.00 -9.99
C CYS A 18 11.20 7.36 -10.68
N ILE A 19 9.94 7.68 -11.00
CA ILE A 19 9.56 8.95 -11.64
C ILE A 19 9.41 10.07 -10.61
N SER A 20 8.81 9.77 -9.45
CA SER A 20 8.36 10.80 -8.51
C SER A 20 9.37 11.18 -7.43
N ASN A 21 10.39 10.35 -7.15
CA ASN A 21 11.33 10.53 -6.03
C ASN A 21 10.62 10.86 -4.69
N CYS A 22 9.52 10.15 -4.40
CA CYS A 22 8.57 10.50 -3.34
C CYS A 22 9.03 10.19 -1.91
N VAL A 23 9.89 9.17 -1.73
CA VAL A 23 10.38 8.73 -0.42
C VAL A 23 11.86 9.07 -0.31
N ALA A 24 12.22 9.98 0.60
CA ALA A 24 13.59 10.43 0.80
C ALA A 24 14.60 9.28 1.00
N PRO A 25 14.36 8.28 1.88
CA PRO A 25 15.29 7.17 2.04
C PRO A 25 15.34 6.21 0.84
N CYS A 26 14.44 6.32 -0.13
CA CYS A 26 14.44 5.43 -1.31
C CYS A 26 15.61 5.73 -2.28
N ASN A 27 16.30 6.85 -2.06
CA ASN A 27 17.46 7.31 -2.83
C ASN A 27 17.25 7.19 -4.36
N ARG A 28 16.26 7.92 -4.90
CA ARG A 28 15.92 7.91 -6.33
C ARG A 28 15.67 6.50 -6.91
N GLY A 29 15.13 5.60 -6.10
CA GLY A 29 14.73 4.26 -6.52
C GLY A 29 15.82 3.21 -6.41
N GLU A 30 16.99 3.53 -5.82
CA GLU A 30 17.99 2.53 -5.48
C GLU A 30 17.44 1.52 -4.48
N GLU A 31 16.81 1.98 -3.39
CA GLU A 31 16.21 1.08 -2.41
C GLU A 31 14.99 0.35 -2.97
N ALA A 32 14.21 0.98 -3.84
CA ALA A 32 13.09 0.32 -4.51
C ALA A 32 13.55 -0.92 -5.28
N LYS A 33 14.72 -0.87 -5.93
CA LYS A 33 15.31 -2.02 -6.64
C LYS A 33 15.77 -3.12 -5.68
N VAL A 34 16.27 -2.76 -4.50
CA VAL A 34 16.64 -3.73 -3.44
C VAL A 34 15.40 -4.41 -2.90
N VAL A 35 14.35 -3.65 -2.59
CA VAL A 35 13.07 -4.12 -2.06
C VAL A 35 12.27 -4.89 -3.12
N GLY A 36 12.46 -4.60 -4.40
CA GLY A 36 11.81 -5.29 -5.53
C GLY A 36 10.51 -4.64 -6.03
N PHE A 37 10.14 -3.46 -5.52
CA PHE A 37 9.02 -2.67 -6.06
C PHE A 37 9.16 -1.17 -5.76
N CYS A 38 8.49 -0.33 -6.55
CA CYS A 38 8.29 1.10 -6.25
C CYS A 38 6.97 1.29 -5.51
N ILE A 39 6.98 1.85 -4.30
CA ILE A 39 5.73 1.99 -3.51
C ILE A 39 4.71 2.92 -4.18
N ALA A 40 5.14 3.96 -4.89
CA ALA A 40 4.22 4.85 -5.60
C ALA A 40 3.44 4.11 -6.69
N ASP A 41 4.12 3.29 -7.49
CA ASP A 41 3.48 2.52 -8.56
C ASP A 41 2.48 1.51 -7.99
N ARG A 42 2.84 0.82 -6.90
CA ARG A 42 1.96 -0.19 -6.27
C ARG A 42 0.76 0.42 -5.54
N LEU A 43 0.91 1.64 -5.02
CA LEU A 43 -0.22 2.42 -4.50
C LEU A 43 -1.12 2.91 -5.63
N SER A 44 -0.56 3.26 -6.79
CA SER A 44 -1.33 3.60 -7.99
C SER A 44 -2.12 2.39 -8.51
N ASP A 45 -1.49 1.22 -8.60
CA ASP A 45 -2.17 -0.03 -8.98
C ASP A 45 -3.37 -0.30 -8.04
N ALA A 46 -3.19 -0.11 -6.73
CA ALA A 46 -4.27 -0.28 -5.75
C ALA A 46 -5.40 0.75 -5.92
N TYR A 47 -5.07 2.01 -6.23
CA TYR A 47 -6.03 3.05 -6.55
C TYR A 47 -6.86 2.71 -7.80
N GLU A 48 -6.23 2.13 -8.82
CA GLU A 48 -6.91 1.66 -10.05
C GLU A 48 -7.67 0.34 -9.84
N GLY A 49 -7.66 -0.24 -8.64
CA GLY A 49 -8.35 -1.48 -8.31
C GLY A 49 -7.62 -2.74 -8.80
N ASN A 50 -6.36 -2.64 -9.18
CA ASN A 50 -5.55 -3.78 -9.57
C ASN A 50 -5.10 -4.57 -8.32
N THR A 51 -5.78 -5.67 -8.06
CA THR A 51 -5.52 -6.56 -6.92
C THR A 51 -4.33 -7.49 -7.11
N GLU A 52 -3.80 -7.62 -8.34
CA GLU A 52 -2.65 -8.47 -8.63
C GLU A 52 -1.35 -7.83 -8.14
N THR A 53 -1.13 -6.57 -8.53
CA THR A 53 0.10 -5.85 -8.19
C THR A 53 -0.11 -4.76 -7.13
N GLY A 54 -1.34 -4.38 -6.79
CA GLY A 54 -1.61 -3.36 -5.79
C GLY A 54 -1.09 -3.70 -4.39
N LEU A 55 -0.69 -2.66 -3.64
CA LEU A 55 -0.41 -2.75 -2.21
C LEU A 55 -1.56 -2.14 -1.39
N PHE A 56 -2.11 -2.96 -0.49
CA PHE A 56 -3.23 -2.61 0.37
C PHE A 56 -2.78 -2.70 1.84
N PHE A 57 -2.76 -1.57 2.53
CA PHE A 57 -2.34 -1.50 3.93
C PHE A 57 -3.55 -1.48 4.85
N SER A 58 -3.52 -2.31 5.88
CA SER A 58 -4.49 -2.28 6.97
C SER A 58 -3.79 -2.67 8.27
N GLY A 59 -4.30 -2.17 9.39
CA GLY A 59 -3.83 -2.58 10.72
C GLY A 59 -4.16 -4.04 11.00
N THR A 60 -3.52 -4.63 12.02
CA THR A 60 -3.75 -6.04 12.42
C THR A 60 -5.21 -6.36 12.75
N ASN A 61 -5.99 -5.36 13.17
CA ASN A 61 -7.41 -5.46 13.49
C ASN A 61 -8.35 -5.10 12.32
N GLY A 62 -7.83 -4.88 11.11
CA GLY A 62 -8.64 -4.46 9.96
C GLY A 62 -9.78 -5.42 9.59
N TYR A 63 -9.61 -6.71 9.88
CA TYR A 63 -10.63 -7.74 9.68
C TYR A 63 -11.89 -7.54 10.54
N ARG A 64 -11.83 -6.68 11.57
CA ARG A 64 -12.96 -6.35 12.46
C ARG A 64 -13.87 -5.27 11.89
N LEU A 65 -13.48 -4.61 10.79
CA LEU A 65 -14.28 -3.56 10.16
C LEU A 65 -15.40 -4.18 9.31
N ASP A 66 -16.62 -3.71 9.50
CA ASP A 66 -17.85 -4.22 8.87
C ASP A 66 -18.62 -3.15 8.07
N LYS A 67 -18.34 -1.86 8.32
CA LYS A 67 -18.99 -0.75 7.63
C LYS A 67 -18.05 0.43 7.36
N ILE A 68 -18.38 1.21 6.34
CA ILE A 68 -17.79 2.52 6.08
C ILE A 68 -18.62 3.56 6.83
N ILE A 69 -17.96 4.44 7.58
CA ILE A 69 -18.59 5.53 8.33
C ILE A 69 -17.95 6.86 7.96
N SER A 70 -18.64 7.96 8.26
CA SER A 70 -18.06 9.29 8.09
C SER A 70 -16.95 9.53 9.12
N VAL A 71 -16.03 10.44 8.80
CA VAL A 71 -15.00 10.88 9.75
C VAL A 71 -15.63 11.48 11.01
N GLN A 72 -16.77 12.17 10.88
CA GLN A 72 -17.49 12.74 12.01
C GLN A 72 -18.01 11.66 12.98
N GLU A 73 -18.65 10.61 12.45
CA GLU A 73 -19.11 9.46 13.27
C GLU A 73 -17.91 8.75 13.93
N LEU A 74 -16.81 8.56 13.20
CA LEU A 74 -15.60 7.94 13.74
C LEU A 74 -15.05 8.74 14.94
N MET A 75 -14.90 10.06 14.79
CA MET A 75 -14.35 10.89 15.85
C MET A 75 -15.25 10.89 17.09
N GLN A 76 -16.58 10.96 16.90
CA GLN A 76 -17.54 10.89 18.00
C GLN A 76 -17.39 9.59 18.81
N LYS A 77 -17.38 8.43 18.13
CA LYS A 77 -17.18 7.11 18.77
C LYS A 77 -15.87 7.03 19.56
N LEU A 78 -14.80 7.62 19.05
CA LEU A 78 -13.48 7.56 19.69
C LEU A 78 -13.37 8.48 20.92
N THR A 79 -14.07 9.61 20.93
CA THR A 79 -13.95 10.61 22.02
C THR A 79 -15.02 10.50 23.09
N GLU A 80 -16.23 10.05 22.72
CA GLU A 80 -17.38 9.96 23.62
C GLU A 80 -17.68 8.51 24.05
N GLY A 81 -17.02 7.53 23.43
CA GLY A 81 -17.33 6.11 23.58
C GLY A 81 -18.29 5.63 22.49
N GLU A 82 -18.42 4.30 22.38
CA GLU A 82 -19.44 3.68 21.52
C GLU A 82 -20.84 3.70 22.14
#